data_AF-A0A353TY82-F1
#
_entry.id   AF-A0A353TY82-F1
#
_cell.length_a   1.000
_cell.length_b   1.000
_cell.length_c   1.000
_cell.angle_alpha   90.00
_cell.angle_beta   90.00
_cell.angle_gamma   90.00
#
_symmetry.space_group_name_H-M   'P 1'
#
loop_
_entity.id
_entity.type
_entity.pdbx_description
1 polymer ?
#
loop_
_entity_poly.entity_id
_entity_poly.type
_entity_poly.pdbx_seq_one_letter_code
_entity_poly.pdbx_strand_id
1 'polypeptide(L)'
;EFVAGQHIQVGPPNGIHTREYSIYSSPEDDYIEILVRQVDDGLVSPALNKLGVGDSVVINDAVGYFTIAEELIKDAKFLFIASGTGISPFHSFVKSYPGLDYKLLHGVRYANETYERDDYEAGRYLACTSQDKEGDFHGRVTDYLSKNPVSPDTLCYLCGNCDMIHDAFDILEAQGLRPENLFTEVYF
;
A
#
# COMPACT_ATOMS: atom_id res chain seq x y z
N GLU A 1 11.00 16.74 -1.77
CA GLU A 1 9.60 16.86 -2.22
C GLU A 1 9.24 15.61 -2.99
N PHE A 2 8.02 15.12 -2.85
CA PHE A 2 7.49 13.94 -3.54
C PHE A 2 5.97 14.09 -3.69
N VAL A 3 5.36 13.29 -4.55
CA VAL A 3 3.91 13.17 -4.67
C VAL A 3 3.47 11.91 -3.93
N ALA A 4 2.38 11.98 -3.17
CA ALA A 4 1.82 10.84 -2.46
C ALA A 4 1.68 9.63 -3.40
N GLY A 5 2.08 8.45 -2.92
CA GLY A 5 2.13 7.21 -3.71
C GLY A 5 3.43 6.95 -4.49
N GLN A 6 4.37 7.91 -4.53
CA GLN A 6 5.72 7.65 -5.06
C GLN A 6 6.57 6.77 -4.12
N HIS A 7 7.66 6.24 -4.67
CA HIS A 7 8.64 5.43 -3.94
C HIS A 7 10.04 6.04 -4.04
N ILE A 8 10.89 5.65 -3.10
CA ILE A 8 12.30 6.02 -3.03
C ILE A 8 13.18 4.79 -2.98
N GLN A 9 14.42 4.92 -3.46
CA GLN A 9 15.43 3.89 -3.24
C GLN A 9 16.16 4.16 -1.92
N VAL A 10 16.14 3.18 -1.02
CA VAL A 10 16.76 3.26 0.30
C VAL A 10 17.77 2.14 0.48
N GLY A 11 18.90 2.46 1.09
CA GLY A 11 19.94 1.50 1.42
C GLY A 11 20.82 1.93 2.59
N PRO A 12 21.68 1.03 3.09
CA PRO A 12 22.64 1.35 4.14
C PRO A 12 23.65 2.41 3.69
N PRO A 13 24.35 3.08 4.63
CA PRO A 13 25.26 4.19 4.33
C PRO A 13 26.36 3.90 3.30
N ASN A 14 26.73 2.63 3.11
CA ASN A 14 27.74 2.25 2.13
C ASN A 14 27.30 2.45 0.67
N GLY A 15 26.00 2.65 0.42
CA GLY A 15 25.43 2.92 -0.91
C GLY A 15 25.52 1.77 -1.90
N ILE A 16 25.92 0.56 -1.48
CA ILE A 16 26.18 -0.56 -2.41
C ILE A 16 24.88 -1.24 -2.84
N HIS A 17 23.92 -1.35 -1.93
CA HIS A 17 22.65 -2.04 -2.19
C HIS A 17 21.48 -1.15 -1.77
N THR A 18 20.64 -0.75 -2.73
CA THR A 18 19.38 -0.06 -2.46
C THR A 18 18.19 -0.91 -2.89
N ARG A 19 17.03 -0.65 -2.29
CA ARG A 19 15.74 -1.22 -2.70
C ARG A 19 14.69 -0.13 -2.73
N GLU A 20 13.69 -0.32 -3.57
CA GLU A 20 12.53 0.56 -3.67
C GLU A 20 11.61 0.33 -2.47
N TYR A 21 11.18 1.42 -1.86
CA TYR A 21 10.17 1.45 -0.81
C TYR A 21 9.19 2.58 -1.13
N SER A 22 7.90 2.25 -1.28
CA SER A 22 6.87 3.29 -1.39
C SER A 22 6.84 4.10 -0.11
N ILE A 23 6.70 5.41 -0.27
CA ILE A 23 6.68 6.33 0.85
C ILE A 23 5.37 6.12 1.60
N TYR A 24 5.47 5.92 2.91
CA TYR A 24 4.35 5.71 3.81
C TYR A 24 3.76 7.04 4.28
N SER A 25 4.61 8.03 4.57
CA SER A 25 4.19 9.35 5.08
C SER A 25 3.55 10.25 4.00
N SER A 26 2.97 11.37 4.44
CA SER A 26 2.46 12.43 3.56
C SER A 26 3.59 13.35 3.08
N PRO A 27 3.51 13.96 1.87
CA PRO A 27 4.42 15.02 1.45
C PRO A 27 4.49 16.22 2.41
N GLU A 28 3.47 16.42 3.23
CA GLU A 28 3.37 17.51 4.22
C GLU A 28 3.92 17.12 5.60
N ASP A 29 4.31 15.86 5.81
CA ASP A 29 4.91 15.42 7.08
C ASP A 29 6.38 15.89 7.19
N ASP A 30 6.84 16.12 8.43
CA ASP A 30 8.22 16.55 8.72
C ASP A 30 9.28 15.51 8.31
N TYR A 31 8.89 14.24 8.14
CA TYR A 31 9.79 13.12 7.87
C TYR A 31 9.25 12.19 6.78
N ILE A 32 10.18 11.60 6.02
CA ILE A 32 9.87 10.48 5.13
C ILE A 32 9.82 9.20 5.96
N GLU A 33 8.70 8.49 5.86
CA GLU A 33 8.50 7.19 6.47
C GLU A 33 8.37 6.10 5.41
N ILE A 34 8.85 4.90 5.70
CA ILE A 34 8.74 3.72 4.85
C ILE A 34 8.43 2.48 5.70
N LEU A 35 7.70 1.52 5.13
CA LEU A 35 7.53 0.20 5.76
C LEU A 35 8.55 -0.79 5.20
N VAL A 36 9.37 -1.37 6.09
CA VAL A 36 10.39 -2.36 5.72
C VAL A 36 9.96 -3.75 6.18
N ARG A 37 9.60 -4.62 5.22
CA ARG A 37 9.45 -6.05 5.49
C ARG A 37 10.82 -6.70 5.58
N GLN A 38 11.09 -7.42 6.67
CA GLN A 38 12.31 -8.21 6.78
C GLN A 38 12.31 -9.35 5.76
N VAL A 39 13.43 -9.49 5.05
CA VAL A 39 13.74 -10.60 4.16
C VAL A 39 15.07 -11.16 4.64
N ASP A 40 15.04 -12.33 5.28
CA ASP A 40 16.18 -12.85 6.03
C ASP A 40 17.44 -13.07 5.15
N ASP A 41 17.24 -13.54 3.91
CA ASP A 41 18.32 -13.72 2.93
C ASP A 41 18.63 -12.44 2.11
N GLY A 42 18.01 -11.32 2.47
CA GLY A 42 18.18 -10.03 1.80
C GLY A 42 19.42 -9.25 2.29
N LEU A 43 19.94 -8.37 1.43
CA LEU A 43 21.08 -7.51 1.79
C LEU A 43 20.67 -6.16 2.37
N VAL A 44 19.44 -5.70 2.10
CA VAL A 44 18.98 -4.34 2.45
C VAL A 44 18.12 -4.36 3.71
N SER A 45 17.00 -5.09 3.75
CA SER A 45 16.11 -5.05 4.93
C SER A 45 16.77 -5.50 6.24
N PRO A 46 17.66 -6.52 6.28
CA PRO A 46 18.41 -6.82 7.51
C PRO A 46 19.42 -5.75 7.91
N ALA A 47 19.93 -4.97 6.95
CA ALA A 47 20.81 -3.84 7.23
C ALA A 47 20.02 -2.66 7.79
N LEU A 48 18.85 -2.35 7.20
CA LEU A 48 17.96 -1.30 7.69
C LEU A 48 17.40 -1.61 9.09
N ASN A 49 17.05 -2.88 9.37
CA ASN A 49 16.56 -3.31 10.68
C ASN A 49 17.60 -3.21 11.82
N LYS A 50 18.88 -3.02 11.50
CA LYS A 50 19.96 -2.83 12.49
C LYS A 50 20.25 -1.36 12.78
N LEU A 51 19.67 -0.44 12.02
CA LEU A 51 19.91 0.98 12.21
C LEU A 51 19.24 1.50 13.49
N GLY A 52 19.91 2.42 14.16
CA GLY A 52 19.39 3.18 15.28
C GLY A 52 19.19 4.65 14.94
N VAL A 53 18.59 5.38 15.89
CA VAL A 53 18.45 6.84 15.79
C VAL A 53 19.83 7.50 15.66
N GLY A 54 20.00 8.32 14.63
CA GLY A 54 21.25 9.03 14.32
C GLY A 54 22.11 8.34 13.26
N ASP A 55 21.80 7.10 12.88
CA ASP A 55 22.47 6.45 11.75
C ASP A 55 22.02 7.07 10.42
N SER A 56 22.93 7.05 9.45
CA SER A 56 22.64 7.55 8.09
C SER A 56 22.08 6.45 7.19
N VAL A 57 21.32 6.85 6.18
CA VAL A 57 20.87 6.01 5.08
C VAL A 57 21.13 6.71 3.76
N VAL A 58 21.27 5.94 2.68
CA VAL A 58 21.26 6.49 1.33
C VAL A 58 19.82 6.52 0.84
N ILE A 59 19.38 7.68 0.37
CA ILE A 59 18.06 7.90 -0.24
C ILE A 59 18.28 8.58 -1.59
N ASN A 60 17.59 8.09 -2.62
CA ASN A 60 17.51 8.74 -3.92
C ASN A 60 16.22 9.56 -4.05
N ASP A 61 16.13 10.37 -5.11
CA ASP A 61 14.93 11.14 -5.42
C ASP A 61 13.69 10.24 -5.53
N ALA A 62 12.54 10.79 -5.11
CA ALA A 62 11.26 10.12 -5.24
C ALA A 62 10.84 10.01 -6.70
N VAL A 63 10.41 8.81 -7.09
CA VAL A 63 9.99 8.47 -8.45
C VAL A 63 8.73 7.60 -8.41
N GLY A 64 8.10 7.40 -9.56
CA GLY A 64 6.91 6.56 -9.68
C GLY A 64 5.69 7.35 -10.16
N TYR A 65 4.75 6.61 -10.75
CA TYR A 65 3.52 7.12 -11.36
C TYR A 65 2.26 6.62 -10.63
N PHE A 66 2.43 5.86 -9.55
CA PHE A 66 1.33 5.33 -8.74
C PHE A 66 0.74 6.43 -7.85
N THR A 67 0.10 7.40 -8.49
CA THR A 67 -0.42 8.64 -7.89
C THR A 67 -1.90 8.82 -8.24
N ILE A 68 -2.58 9.75 -7.56
CA ILE A 68 -3.96 10.13 -7.86
C ILE A 68 -3.94 11.46 -8.63
N ALA A 69 -4.60 11.51 -9.79
CA ALA A 69 -4.75 12.75 -10.54
C ALA A 69 -5.60 13.76 -9.74
N GLU A 70 -5.21 15.04 -9.75
CA GLU A 70 -5.81 16.07 -8.88
C GLU A 70 -7.33 16.20 -9.07
N GLU A 71 -7.80 16.06 -10.31
CA GLU A 71 -9.22 16.12 -10.67
C GLU A 71 -10.05 14.96 -10.12
N LEU A 72 -9.43 13.85 -9.72
CA LEU A 72 -10.13 12.67 -9.20
C LEU A 72 -10.29 12.70 -7.68
N ILE A 73 -9.47 13.48 -6.97
CA ILE A 73 -9.40 13.47 -5.49
C ILE A 73 -10.75 13.76 -4.83
N LYS A 74 -11.59 14.62 -5.42
CA LYS A 74 -12.85 15.06 -4.81
C LYS A 74 -14.08 14.32 -5.30
N ASP A 75 -14.03 13.77 -6.50
CA ASP A 75 -15.23 13.32 -7.22
C ASP A 75 -15.25 11.81 -7.48
N ALA A 76 -14.10 11.13 -7.39
CA ALA A 76 -14.00 9.70 -7.65
C ALA A 76 -14.17 8.87 -6.37
N LYS A 77 -14.68 7.65 -6.55
CA LYS A 77 -14.73 6.62 -5.52
C LYS A 77 -13.54 5.68 -5.70
N PHE A 78 -12.80 5.46 -4.62
CA PHE A 78 -11.58 4.67 -4.61
C PHE A 78 -11.76 3.35 -3.86
N LEU A 79 -11.13 2.29 -4.39
CA LEU A 79 -10.92 1.05 -3.69
C LEU A 79 -9.42 0.75 -3.65
N PHE A 80 -8.86 0.73 -2.45
CA PHE A 80 -7.46 0.40 -2.23
C PHE A 80 -7.35 -1.04 -1.77
N ILE A 81 -6.48 -1.81 -2.43
CA ILE A 81 -6.30 -3.25 -2.17
C ILE A 81 -4.82 -3.48 -1.88
N ALA A 82 -4.50 -3.72 -0.62
CA ALA A 82 -3.15 -3.93 -0.13
C ALA A 82 -2.92 -5.37 0.30
N SER A 83 -1.68 -5.83 0.18
CA SER A 83 -1.18 -6.98 0.95
C SER A 83 0.14 -6.65 1.64
N GLY A 84 0.21 -6.91 2.94
CA GLY A 84 1.36 -6.58 3.79
C GLY A 84 1.80 -5.11 3.63
N THR A 85 3.09 -4.88 3.40
CA THR A 85 3.65 -3.52 3.25
C THR A 85 3.17 -2.77 2.01
N GLY A 86 2.40 -3.40 1.12
CA GLY A 86 1.72 -2.74 0.00
C GLY A 86 0.65 -1.73 0.42
N ILE A 87 0.38 -1.59 1.73
CA ILE A 87 -0.46 -0.52 2.26
C ILE A 87 0.20 0.87 2.15
N SER A 88 1.53 0.93 2.04
CA SER A 88 2.31 2.18 2.12
C SER A 88 1.81 3.32 1.23
N PRO A 89 1.62 3.13 -0.09
CA PRO A 89 1.14 4.23 -0.94
C PRO A 89 -0.28 4.68 -0.54
N PHE A 90 -1.12 3.79 -0.03
CA PHE A 90 -2.49 4.13 0.38
C PHE A 90 -2.53 4.91 1.70
N HIS A 91 -1.62 4.60 2.63
CA HIS A 91 -1.48 5.42 3.83
C HIS A 91 -1.02 6.84 3.45
N SER A 92 -0.06 6.95 2.54
CA SER A 92 0.37 8.25 1.98
C SER A 92 -0.78 9.00 1.32
N PHE A 93 -1.62 8.34 0.51
CA PHE A 93 -2.82 8.96 -0.07
C PHE A 93 -3.79 9.47 0.99
N VAL A 94 -4.14 8.64 1.97
CA VAL A 94 -5.14 8.98 2.99
C VAL A 94 -4.67 10.16 3.85
N LYS A 95 -3.39 10.21 4.23
CA LYS A 95 -2.85 11.36 4.97
C LYS A 95 -2.78 12.64 4.14
N SER A 96 -2.52 12.51 2.84
CA SER A 96 -2.32 13.67 1.94
C SER A 96 -3.62 14.28 1.44
N TYR A 97 -4.69 13.49 1.37
CA TYR A 97 -5.96 13.88 0.77
C TYR A 97 -7.14 13.71 1.75
N PRO A 98 -7.29 14.61 2.73
CA PRO A 98 -8.41 14.54 3.66
C PRO A 98 -9.74 14.65 2.90
N GLY A 99 -10.68 13.75 3.18
CA GLY A 99 -11.99 13.70 2.53
C GLY A 99 -12.07 12.84 1.26
N LEU A 100 -11.01 12.10 0.92
CA LEU A 100 -11.02 11.12 -0.16
C LEU A 100 -12.14 10.08 0.06
N ASP A 101 -12.96 9.79 -0.96
CA ASP A 101 -13.99 8.74 -0.85
C ASP A 101 -13.40 7.37 -1.16
N TYR A 102 -12.85 6.69 -0.15
CA TYR A 102 -12.15 5.42 -0.33
C TYR A 102 -12.78 4.24 0.45
N LYS A 103 -12.34 3.04 0.11
CA LYS A 103 -12.36 1.87 1.00
C LYS A 103 -11.02 1.16 0.86
N LEU A 104 -10.42 0.73 1.96
CA LEU A 104 -9.13 0.05 2.00
C LEU A 104 -9.31 -1.39 2.48
N LEU A 105 -8.98 -2.35 1.62
CA LEU A 105 -8.85 -3.77 1.96
C LEU A 105 -7.38 -4.08 2.20
N HIS A 106 -7.02 -4.52 3.41
CA HIS A 106 -5.64 -4.84 3.76
C HIS A 106 -5.50 -6.32 4.12
N GLY A 107 -4.80 -7.07 3.26
CA GLY A 107 -4.52 -8.49 3.46
C GLY A 107 -3.25 -8.73 4.27
N VAL A 108 -3.38 -9.36 5.43
CA VAL A 108 -2.27 -9.78 6.31
C VAL A 108 -2.43 -11.22 6.77
N ARG A 109 -1.41 -11.80 7.38
CA ARG A 109 -1.53 -13.15 7.97
C ARG A 109 -2.27 -13.07 9.29
N TYR A 110 -1.83 -12.17 10.16
CA TYR A 110 -2.35 -12.01 11.51
C TYR A 110 -2.77 -10.56 11.76
N ALA A 111 -3.76 -10.34 12.63
CA ALA A 111 -4.26 -9.00 12.91
C ALA A 111 -3.20 -8.06 13.51
N ASN A 112 -2.19 -8.59 14.20
CA ASN A 112 -1.07 -7.80 14.73
C ASN A 112 -0.06 -7.33 13.66
N GLU A 113 -0.24 -7.73 12.39
CA GLU A 113 0.55 -7.25 11.26
C GLU A 113 -0.09 -6.05 10.54
N THR A 114 -1.24 -5.54 11.04
CA THR A 114 -1.84 -4.31 10.51
C THR A 114 -1.07 -3.07 10.94
N TYR A 115 -0.98 -2.08 10.06
CA TYR A 115 -0.31 -0.81 10.30
C TYR A 115 -1.34 0.29 10.60
N GLU A 116 -1.14 1.01 11.71
CA GLU A 116 -1.83 2.26 12.10
C GLU A 116 -3.32 2.31 11.75
N ARG A 117 -4.04 1.28 12.19
CA ARG A 117 -5.48 1.14 11.91
C ARG A 117 -6.30 2.35 12.36
N ASP A 118 -5.85 3.03 13.41
CA ASP A 118 -6.53 4.17 14.02
C ASP A 118 -6.43 5.47 13.16
N ASP A 119 -5.55 5.49 12.16
CA ASP A 119 -5.39 6.65 11.26
C ASP A 119 -6.47 6.71 10.16
N TYR A 120 -7.24 5.64 9.99
CA TYR A 120 -8.28 5.55 8.99
C TYR A 120 -9.66 5.90 9.56
N GLU A 121 -10.48 6.62 8.78
CA GLU A 121 -11.85 6.94 9.18
C GLU A 121 -12.66 5.65 9.44
N ALA A 122 -13.54 5.70 10.43
CA ALA A 122 -14.35 4.57 10.85
C ALA A 122 -15.12 3.94 9.66
N GLY A 123 -14.94 2.63 9.46
CA GLY A 123 -15.59 1.88 8.39
C GLY A 123 -14.92 1.97 7.01
N ARG A 124 -13.84 2.75 6.85
CA ARG A 124 -13.08 2.83 5.61
C ARG A 124 -12.01 1.75 5.48
N TYR A 125 -11.46 1.28 6.60
CA TYR A 125 -10.44 0.23 6.65
C TYR A 125 -11.05 -1.15 6.93
N LEU A 126 -10.58 -2.18 6.23
CA LEU A 126 -10.98 -3.57 6.43
C LEU A 126 -9.75 -4.50 6.37
N ALA A 127 -9.42 -5.12 7.50
CA ALA A 127 -8.38 -6.15 7.58
C ALA A 127 -8.91 -7.51 7.17
N CYS A 128 -8.27 -8.10 6.16
CA CYS A 128 -8.44 -9.50 5.78
C CYS A 128 -7.29 -10.31 6.39
N THR A 129 -7.61 -11.19 7.34
CA THR A 129 -6.64 -12.03 8.07
C THR A 129 -6.72 -13.48 7.60
N SER A 130 -5.61 -14.03 7.13
CA SER A 130 -5.58 -15.37 6.53
C SER A 130 -5.17 -16.49 7.49
N GLN A 131 -4.54 -16.17 8.63
CA GLN A 131 -4.04 -17.14 9.62
C GLN A 131 -4.67 -16.99 11.00
N ASP A 132 -5.45 -15.94 11.26
CA ASP A 132 -6.30 -15.79 12.43
C ASP A 132 -7.70 -15.26 12.07
N LYS A 133 -8.54 -15.02 13.09
CA LYS A 133 -9.91 -14.49 12.94
C LYS A 133 -10.07 -13.15 13.65
N GLU A 134 -8.98 -12.47 13.93
CA GLU A 134 -8.96 -11.22 14.70
C GLU A 134 -9.08 -9.98 13.79
N GLY A 135 -9.00 -10.17 12.46
CA GLY A 135 -9.34 -9.15 11.47
C GLY A 135 -10.84 -8.97 11.26
N ASP A 136 -11.23 -8.05 10.37
CA ASP A 136 -12.63 -7.77 10.03
C ASP A 136 -13.22 -8.87 9.13
N PHE A 137 -12.36 -9.54 8.36
CA PHE A 137 -12.71 -10.65 7.50
C PHE A 137 -11.66 -11.77 7.61
N HIS A 138 -12.14 -13.01 7.73
CA HIS A 138 -11.28 -14.19 7.73
C HIS A 138 -11.10 -14.71 6.29
N GLY A 139 -9.89 -14.59 5.76
CA GLY A 139 -9.53 -14.95 4.39
C GLY A 139 -8.60 -13.92 3.75
N ARG A 140 -8.32 -14.08 2.46
CA ARG A 140 -7.58 -13.11 1.64
C ARG A 140 -8.48 -11.96 1.19
N VAL A 141 -7.88 -10.86 0.73
CA VAL A 141 -8.61 -9.75 0.08
C VAL A 141 -9.39 -10.23 -1.15
N THR A 142 -8.88 -11.22 -1.87
CA THR A 142 -9.54 -11.83 -3.04
C THR A 142 -10.82 -12.57 -2.65
N ASP A 143 -10.79 -13.33 -1.54
CA ASP A 143 -11.98 -14.00 -0.98
C ASP A 143 -13.08 -12.98 -0.60
N TYR A 144 -12.69 -11.80 -0.12
CA TYR A 144 -13.60 -10.70 0.16
C TYR A 144 -14.18 -10.12 -1.13
N LEU A 145 -13.33 -9.81 -2.11
CA LEU A 145 -13.74 -9.24 -3.40
C LEU A 145 -14.72 -10.15 -4.15
N SER A 146 -14.50 -11.48 -4.15
CA SER A 146 -15.43 -12.42 -4.81
C SER A 146 -16.83 -12.42 -4.20
N LYS A 147 -16.98 -12.01 -2.93
CA LYS A 147 -18.27 -11.97 -2.21
C LYS A 147 -18.91 -10.60 -2.19
N ASN A 148 -18.17 -9.55 -2.56
CA ASN A 148 -18.59 -8.16 -2.44
C ASN A 148 -18.31 -7.44 -3.77
N PRO A 149 -19.28 -7.41 -4.70
CA PRO A 149 -19.12 -6.76 -5.99
C PRO A 149 -18.76 -5.28 -5.86
N VAL A 150 -17.83 -4.85 -6.70
CA VAL A 150 -17.36 -3.46 -6.80
C VAL A 150 -18.11 -2.77 -7.94
N SER A 151 -18.44 -1.48 -7.74
CA SER A 151 -19.13 -0.72 -8.77
C SER A 151 -18.20 -0.43 -9.95
N PRO A 152 -18.63 -0.56 -11.22
CA PRO A 152 -17.76 -0.40 -12.40
C PRO A 152 -17.08 0.97 -12.55
N ASP A 153 -17.63 2.00 -11.91
CA ASP A 153 -17.10 3.38 -11.86
C ASP A 153 -16.06 3.60 -10.75
N THR A 154 -15.78 2.61 -9.92
CA THR A 154 -14.77 2.69 -8.85
C THR A 154 -13.36 2.59 -9.42
N LEU A 155 -12.47 3.50 -9.01
CA LEU A 155 -11.06 3.44 -9.32
C LEU A 155 -10.36 2.53 -8.31
N CYS A 156 -9.80 1.43 -8.78
CA CYS A 156 -9.14 0.45 -7.92
C CYS A 156 -7.63 0.58 -8.02
N TYR A 157 -6.98 0.79 -6.88
CA TYR A 157 -5.53 0.78 -6.77
C TYR A 157 -5.10 -0.46 -5.98
N LEU A 158 -4.16 -1.23 -6.54
CA LEU A 158 -3.70 -2.50 -5.98
C LEU A 158 -2.20 -2.45 -5.74
N CYS A 159 -1.76 -2.81 -4.54
CA CYS A 159 -0.34 -2.80 -4.20
C CYS A 159 0.06 -3.97 -3.28
N GLY A 160 1.23 -4.55 -3.55
CA GLY A 160 1.82 -5.63 -2.75
C GLY A 160 2.14 -6.88 -3.57
N ASN A 161 1.84 -8.05 -3.05
CA ASN A 161 2.20 -9.34 -3.64
C ASN A 161 1.61 -9.53 -5.05
N CYS A 162 2.44 -9.99 -5.98
CA CYS A 162 2.09 -10.20 -7.38
C CYS A 162 0.89 -11.15 -7.58
N ASP A 163 0.82 -12.26 -6.85
CA ASP A 163 -0.28 -13.22 -6.97
C ASP A 163 -1.61 -12.60 -6.50
N MET A 164 -1.57 -11.83 -5.41
CA MET A 164 -2.75 -11.07 -4.96
C MET A 164 -3.23 -10.08 -6.01
N ILE A 165 -2.31 -9.36 -6.66
CA ILE A 165 -2.65 -8.38 -7.70
C ILE A 165 -3.29 -9.08 -8.91
N HIS A 166 -2.71 -10.17 -9.39
CA HIS A 166 -3.28 -10.93 -10.52
C HIS A 166 -4.67 -11.47 -10.19
N ASP A 167 -4.84 -12.14 -9.05
CA ASP A 167 -6.14 -12.69 -8.63
C ASP A 167 -7.21 -11.60 -8.48
N ALA A 168 -6.84 -10.46 -7.88
CA ALA A 168 -7.76 -9.34 -7.69
C ALA A 168 -8.13 -8.68 -9.02
N PHE A 169 -7.18 -8.58 -9.96
CA PHE A 169 -7.43 -8.06 -11.30
C PHE A 169 -8.46 -8.92 -12.05
N ASP A 170 -8.27 -10.25 -12.07
CA ASP A 170 -9.19 -11.20 -12.70
C ASP A 170 -10.60 -11.12 -12.10
N ILE A 171 -10.70 -10.99 -10.77
CA ILE A 171 -12.00 -10.83 -10.08
C ILE A 171 -12.68 -9.53 -10.48
N LEU A 172 -11.95 -8.41 -10.50
CA LEU A 172 -12.51 -7.08 -10.81
C LEU A 172 -12.93 -6.97 -12.27
N GLU A 173 -12.15 -7.51 -13.21
CA GLU A 173 -12.54 -7.59 -14.61
C GLU A 173 -13.80 -8.46 -14.80
N ALA A 174 -13.89 -9.60 -14.11
CA ALA A 174 -15.08 -10.44 -14.15
C ALA A 174 -16.32 -9.76 -13.55
N GLN A 175 -16.14 -8.78 -12.67
CA GLN A 175 -17.20 -7.92 -12.13
C GLN A 175 -17.58 -6.75 -13.07
N GLY A 176 -16.84 -6.56 -14.17
CA GLY A 176 -17.12 -5.54 -15.18
C GLY A 176 -16.35 -4.22 -15.00
N LEU A 177 -15.31 -4.21 -14.16
CA LEU A 177 -14.40 -3.06 -14.09
C LEU A 177 -13.55 -3.01 -15.36
N ARG A 178 -13.33 -1.80 -15.85
CA ARG A 178 -12.50 -1.56 -17.04
C ARG A 178 -11.03 -1.51 -16.65
N PRO A 179 -10.09 -2.02 -17.47
CA PRO A 179 -8.66 -1.95 -17.17
C PRO A 179 -8.14 -0.54 -16.89
N GLU A 180 -8.72 0.47 -17.53
CA GLU A 180 -8.38 1.89 -17.30
C GLU A 180 -8.70 2.42 -15.89
N ASN A 181 -9.54 1.70 -15.13
CA ASN A 181 -9.87 1.99 -13.74
C ASN A 181 -9.03 1.16 -12.75
N LEU A 182 -8.07 0.35 -13.23
CA LEU A 182 -7.24 -0.54 -12.42
C LEU A 182 -5.78 -0.09 -12.47
N PHE A 183 -5.25 0.34 -11.31
CA PHE A 183 -3.89 0.82 -11.15
C PHE A 183 -3.12 -0.15 -10.25
N THR A 184 -1.89 -0.52 -10.63
CA THR A 184 -1.11 -1.51 -9.87
C THR A 184 0.32 -1.07 -9.59
N GLU A 185 0.82 -1.43 -8.40
CA GLU A 185 2.25 -1.36 -8.04
C GLU A 185 2.67 -2.67 -7.37
N VAL A 186 3.51 -3.45 -8.05
CA VAL A 186 3.88 -4.82 -7.63
C VAL A 186 5.13 -4.80 -6.77
N TYR A 187 5.09 -5.49 -5.63
CA TYR A 187 6.26 -5.71 -4.77
C TYR A 187 6.83 -7.11 -4.99
N PHE A 188 8.17 -7.18 -5.00
CA PHE A 188 8.95 -8.41 -5.20
C PHE A 188 9.63 -8.88 -3.91
#